data_AF-G2IT97-F1
#
_entry.id   AF-G2IT97-F1
#
_cell.length_a   1.000
_cell.length_b   1.000
_cell.length_c   1.000
_cell.angle_alpha   90.00
_cell.angle_beta   90.00
_cell.angle_gamma   90.00
#
_symmetry.space_group_name_H-M   'P 1'
#
loop_
_entity.id
_entity.type
_entity.pdbx_description
1 polymer ?
#
loop_
_entity_poly.entity_id
_entity_poly.type
_entity_poly.pdbx_seq_one_letter_code
_entity_poly.pdbx_strand_id
1 'polypeptide(L)'
;MRRFPVCACSTVHLPLAERNTIEALILAAHIHSGRIIIDHPILSIEPHQYGYWIHLGLLDDWPERPDTLSPEIWALLTHARKTGATWISFDRDEPPCDRFPVFPEETEIVAKESGDLAEPVATASPVAGTTVRCASCGSTDVMRDAWACWDDHAQDWVLGSVFDAAFCEACENDTTLVVEILETMEMAA
;
A
#
# COMPACT_ATOMS: atom_id res chain seq x y z
N MET A 1 17.52 -8.29 -17.55
CA MET A 1 16.77 -7.98 -16.31
C MET A 1 17.34 -8.85 -15.20
N ARG A 2 18.03 -8.28 -14.20
CA ARG A 2 18.41 -9.02 -12.99
C ARG A 2 17.12 -9.20 -12.19
N ARG A 3 16.61 -10.43 -12.07
CA ARG A 3 15.56 -10.75 -11.09
C ARG A 3 16.21 -10.64 -9.71
N PHE A 4 15.88 -9.61 -8.96
CA PHE A 4 16.31 -9.51 -7.56
C PHE A 4 15.39 -10.41 -6.73
N PRO A 5 15.90 -11.46 -6.08
CA PRO A 5 15.06 -12.32 -5.26
C PRO A 5 14.66 -11.56 -3.99
N VAL A 6 13.35 -11.32 -3.83
CA VAL A 6 12.74 -10.64 -2.68
C VAL A 6 11.83 -11.63 -1.95
N CYS A 7 11.87 -11.64 -0.63
CA CYS A 7 10.87 -12.29 0.22
C CYS A 7 9.91 -11.22 0.76
N ALA A 8 8.61 -11.34 0.52
CA ALA A 8 7.61 -10.49 1.18
C ALA A 8 7.26 -11.07 2.55
N CYS A 9 6.99 -10.19 3.52
CA CYS A 9 6.61 -10.55 4.86
C CYS A 9 5.69 -9.47 5.45
N SER A 10 4.65 -9.89 6.17
CA SER A 10 3.80 -8.95 6.89
C SER A 10 4.56 -8.25 8.01
N THR A 11 4.34 -6.94 8.18
CA THR A 11 4.88 -6.18 9.32
C THR A 11 4.45 -6.75 10.68
N VAL A 12 3.33 -7.47 10.76
CA VAL A 12 2.85 -8.07 12.02
C VAL A 12 3.71 -9.21 12.53
N HIS A 13 4.66 -9.71 11.73
CA HIS A 13 5.66 -10.68 12.20
C HIS A 13 6.81 -10.05 12.99
N LEU A 14 6.84 -8.72 13.08
CA LEU A 14 7.80 -7.99 13.87
C LEU A 14 7.21 -7.59 15.23
N PRO A 15 7.97 -7.76 16.33
CA PRO A 15 7.58 -7.20 17.62
C PRO A 15 7.27 -5.70 17.50
N LEU A 16 6.26 -5.23 18.24
CA LEU A 16 5.86 -3.82 18.21
C LEU A 16 7.03 -2.87 18.53
N ALA A 17 7.87 -3.23 19.49
CA ALA A 17 9.07 -2.45 19.84
C ALA A 17 10.05 -2.31 18.67
N GLU A 18 10.17 -3.35 17.85
CA GLU A 18 11.05 -3.34 16.67
C GLU A 18 10.46 -2.49 15.54
N ARG A 19 9.15 -2.62 15.28
CA ARG A 19 8.45 -1.74 14.33
C ARG A 19 8.63 -0.27 14.70
N ASN A 20 8.38 0.08 15.96
CA ASN A 20 8.53 1.45 16.47
C ASN A 20 9.97 1.95 16.36
N THR A 21 10.96 1.08 16.59
CA THR A 21 12.38 1.43 16.45
C THR A 21 12.73 1.74 14.99
N ILE A 22 12.29 0.90 14.06
CA ILE A 22 12.53 1.11 12.62
C ILE A 22 11.79 2.35 12.13
N GLU A 23 10.54 2.56 12.54
CA GLU A 23 9.78 3.77 12.19
C GLU A 23 10.44 5.04 12.72
N ALA A 24 10.93 5.04 13.96
CA ALA A 24 11.68 6.17 14.52
C ALA A 24 12.94 6.47 13.72
N LEU A 25 13.65 5.44 13.25
CA LEU A 25 14.81 5.59 12.39
C LEU A 25 14.45 6.12 10.99
N ILE A 26 13.33 5.68 10.41
CA ILE A 26 12.80 6.20 9.13
C ILE A 26 12.49 7.69 9.26
N LEU A 27 11.81 8.10 10.34
CA LEU A 27 11.45 9.48 10.60
C LEU A 27 12.67 10.38 10.84
N ALA A 28 13.72 9.84 11.45
CA ALA A 28 14.96 10.56 11.72
C ALA A 28 15.90 10.65 10.50
N ALA A 29 15.71 9.79 9.49
CA ALA A 29 16.61 9.69 8.35
C ALA A 29 16.53 10.93 7.43
N HIS A 30 17.66 11.32 6.87
CA HIS A 30 17.76 12.42 5.90
C HIS A 30 17.80 11.87 4.47
N ILE A 31 17.10 12.52 3.55
CA ILE A 31 17.12 12.16 2.13
C ILE A 31 18.51 12.48 1.57
N HIS A 32 19.24 11.46 1.13
CA HIS A 32 20.54 11.63 0.50
C HIS A 32 20.49 11.13 -0.95
N SER A 33 20.72 12.03 -1.91
CA SER A 33 20.72 11.69 -3.35
C SER A 33 19.45 10.96 -3.84
N GLY A 34 18.28 11.34 -3.32
CA GLY A 34 16.99 10.76 -3.72
C GLY A 34 16.67 9.38 -3.12
N ARG A 35 17.50 8.87 -2.22
CA ARG A 35 17.21 7.66 -1.42
C ARG A 35 17.30 7.97 0.07
N ILE A 36 16.44 7.33 0.85
CA ILE A 36 16.53 7.33 2.30
C ILE A 36 17.28 6.05 2.67
N ILE A 37 18.56 6.19 3.01
CA ILE A 37 19.34 5.11 3.62
C ILE A 37 19.40 5.43 5.11
N ILE A 38 18.84 4.53 5.90
CA ILE A 38 18.75 4.71 7.35
C ILE A 38 20.08 4.31 7.99
N ASP A 39 20.61 5.16 8.89
CA ASP A 39 21.76 4.85 9.72
C ASP A 39 21.39 3.78 10.74
N HIS A 40 21.53 2.51 10.36
CA HIS A 40 21.50 1.37 11.26
C HIS A 40 22.85 0.64 11.17
N PRO A 41 23.53 0.37 12.30
CA PRO A 41 24.91 -0.13 12.28
C PRO A 41 25.07 -1.51 11.64
N ILE A 42 23.98 -2.29 11.57
CA ILE A 42 23.99 -3.68 11.06
C ILE A 42 22.88 -3.97 10.04
N LEU A 43 22.07 -2.97 9.66
CA LEU A 43 20.99 -3.14 8.69
C LEU A 43 21.07 -2.04 7.64
N SER A 44 20.70 -2.36 6.41
CA SER A 44 20.45 -1.35 5.39
C SER A 44 18.96 -1.39 5.08
N ILE A 45 18.28 -0.29 5.42
CA ILE A 45 16.82 -0.19 5.40
C ILE A 45 16.43 0.87 4.36
N GLU A 46 15.51 0.51 3.47
CA GLU A 46 14.90 1.42 2.48
C GLU A 46 13.38 1.50 2.74
N PRO A 47 12.83 2.65 3.17
CA PRO A 47 11.39 2.79 3.38
C PRO A 47 10.60 2.84 2.06
N HIS A 48 9.36 2.35 2.08
CA HIS A 48 8.37 2.52 1.01
C HIS A 48 7.00 2.87 1.59
N GLN A 49 6.02 3.14 0.73
CA GLN A 49 4.70 3.67 1.11
C GLN A 49 3.94 2.81 2.15
N TYR A 50 4.20 1.49 2.17
CA TYR A 50 3.47 0.51 2.99
C TYR A 50 4.37 -0.23 3.99
N GLY A 51 5.61 0.23 4.16
CA GLY A 51 6.57 -0.41 5.05
C GLY A 51 8.02 -0.13 4.69
N TYR A 52 8.86 -1.16 4.70
CA TYR A 52 10.30 -1.00 4.46
C TYR A 52 10.97 -2.29 3.99
N TRP A 53 12.05 -2.12 3.24
CA TRP A 53 12.91 -3.20 2.80
C TRP A 53 14.17 -3.26 3.67
N ILE A 54 14.64 -4.48 3.93
CA ILE A 54 15.93 -4.72 4.58
C ILE A 54 16.83 -5.51 3.62
N HIS A 55 17.99 -4.96 3.31
CA HIS A 55 19.00 -5.64 2.50
C HIS A 55 19.73 -6.70 3.33
N LEU A 56 19.85 -7.90 2.78
CA LEU A 56 20.44 -9.04 3.48
C LEU A 56 21.97 -9.14 3.31
N GLY A 57 22.59 -8.23 2.57
CA GLY A 57 24.03 -8.28 2.29
C GLY A 57 24.93 -8.15 3.53
N LEU A 58 24.46 -7.46 4.58
CA LEU A 58 25.19 -7.37 5.85
C LEU A 58 25.04 -8.63 6.69
N LEU A 59 24.07 -9.51 6.42
CA LEU A 59 23.81 -10.70 7.23
C LEU A 59 24.99 -11.68 7.17
N ASP A 60 25.67 -11.77 6.02
CA ASP A 60 26.80 -12.67 5.83
C ASP A 60 28.04 -12.24 6.64
N ASP A 61 28.11 -10.97 7.06
CA ASP A 61 29.17 -10.44 7.94
C ASP A 61 28.97 -10.84 9.41
N TRP A 62 27.78 -11.37 9.76
CA TRP A 62 27.39 -11.77 11.11
C TRP A 62 26.98 -13.25 11.13
N PRO A 63 27.90 -14.20 11.35
CA PRO A 63 27.56 -15.63 11.39
C PRO A 63 26.66 -15.98 12.59
N GLU A 64 26.70 -15.17 13.65
CA GLU A 64 25.85 -15.27 14.83
C GLU A 64 25.00 -14.00 14.97
N ARG A 65 23.83 -14.13 15.62
CA ARG A 65 22.90 -13.01 15.85
C ARG A 65 23.56 -11.94 16.73
N PRO A 66 23.66 -10.68 16.28
CA PRO A 66 24.08 -9.57 17.14
C PRO A 66 23.10 -9.32 18.30
N ASP A 67 23.60 -8.94 19.47
CA ASP A 67 22.75 -8.68 20.66
C ASP A 67 21.77 -7.51 20.47
N THR A 68 22.06 -6.60 19.54
CA THR A 68 21.22 -5.45 19.22
C THR A 68 20.04 -5.80 18.33
N LEU A 69 19.95 -7.03 17.81
CA LEU A 69 18.85 -7.48 16.97
C LEU A 69 17.98 -8.48 17.71
N SER A 70 16.66 -8.27 17.71
CA SER A 70 15.74 -9.25 18.29
C SER A 70 15.89 -10.64 17.65
N PRO A 71 15.65 -11.72 18.43
CA PRO A 71 15.54 -13.07 17.88
C PRO A 71 14.52 -13.18 16.73
N GLU A 72 13.44 -12.42 16.80
CA GLU A 72 12.33 -12.44 15.85
C GLU A 72 12.75 -11.87 14.49
N ILE A 73 13.35 -10.67 14.46
CA ILE A 73 13.92 -10.12 13.22
C ILE A 73 14.97 -11.08 12.67
N TRP A 74 15.89 -11.54 13.52
CA TRP A 74 16.98 -12.41 13.08
C TRP A 74 16.47 -13.68 12.39
N ALA A 75 15.41 -14.29 12.92
CA ALA A 75 14.79 -15.47 12.33
C ALA A 75 14.23 -15.20 10.93
N LEU A 76 13.58 -14.04 10.72
CA LEU A 76 13.03 -13.62 9.44
C LEU A 76 14.13 -13.34 8.41
N LEU A 77 15.17 -12.59 8.79
CA LEU A 77 16.33 -12.30 7.91
C LEU A 77 17.07 -13.58 7.52
N THR A 78 17.35 -14.45 8.50
CA THR A 78 18.00 -15.75 8.26
C THR A 78 17.18 -16.62 7.33
N HIS A 79 15.85 -16.62 7.51
CA HIS A 79 14.97 -17.38 6.66
C HIS A 79 15.01 -16.89 5.21
N ALA A 80 14.82 -15.58 5.00
CA ALA A 80 14.84 -14.98 3.67
C ALA A 80 16.20 -15.21 2.97
N ARG A 81 17.31 -15.16 3.71
CA ARG A 81 18.64 -15.48 3.17
C ARG A 81 18.74 -16.94 2.72
N LYS A 82 18.22 -17.89 3.52
CA LYS A 82 18.20 -19.33 3.17
C LYS A 82 17.34 -19.63 1.95
N THR A 83 16.31 -18.84 1.66
CA THR A 83 15.52 -18.95 0.42
C THR A 83 16.21 -18.31 -0.79
N GLY A 84 17.42 -17.80 -0.62
CA GLY A 84 18.19 -17.15 -1.68
C GLY A 84 17.80 -15.70 -1.93
N ALA A 85 17.03 -15.07 -1.03
CA ALA A 85 16.68 -13.67 -1.17
C ALA A 85 17.90 -12.76 -0.91
N THR A 86 17.88 -11.60 -1.56
CA THR A 86 18.80 -10.49 -1.31
C THR A 86 18.14 -9.38 -0.49
N TRP A 87 16.80 -9.38 -0.47
CA TRP A 87 15.97 -8.42 0.26
C TRP A 87 14.81 -9.14 0.93
N ILE A 88 14.41 -8.63 2.09
CA ILE A 88 13.10 -8.88 2.66
C ILE A 88 12.29 -7.58 2.63
N SER A 89 11.03 -7.66 2.20
CA SER A 89 10.08 -6.56 2.26
C SER A 89 9.16 -6.80 3.45
N PHE A 90 9.09 -5.83 4.36
CA PHE A 90 8.08 -5.78 5.40
C PHE A 90 6.96 -4.87 4.94
N ASP A 91 5.82 -5.47 4.60
CA ASP A 91 4.67 -4.76 4.04
C ASP A 91 3.47 -4.89 4.99
N ARG A 92 2.73 -3.80 5.18
CA ARG A 92 1.51 -3.79 6.00
C ARG A 92 0.37 -4.54 5.33
N ASP A 93 0.35 -4.58 4.00
CA ASP A 93 -0.72 -5.17 3.20
C ASP A 93 -0.44 -6.65 2.89
N GLU A 94 0.79 -7.12 3.12
CA GLU A 94 1.12 -8.54 3.02
C GLU A 94 0.38 -9.31 4.14
N PRO A 95 -0.38 -10.36 3.82
CA PRO A 95 -1.07 -11.16 4.82
C PRO A 95 -0.06 -11.89 5.72
N PRO A 96 -0.39 -12.12 7.01
CA PRO A 96 0.45 -12.93 7.88
C PRO A 96 0.54 -14.36 7.36
N CYS A 97 1.72 -14.97 7.53
CA CYS A 97 1.96 -16.37 7.22
C CYS A 97 2.03 -17.23 8.49
N ASP A 98 1.63 -18.49 8.39
CA ASP A 98 1.57 -19.42 9.54
C ASP A 98 2.94 -19.82 10.10
N ARG A 99 4.04 -19.39 9.48
CA ARG A 99 5.39 -19.86 9.79
C ARG A 99 6.10 -19.06 10.87
N PHE A 100 5.66 -17.83 11.13
CA PHE A 100 6.28 -16.92 12.09
C PHE A 100 5.25 -16.42 13.09
N PRO A 101 5.66 -16.08 14.32
CA PRO A 101 4.75 -15.50 15.31
C PRO A 101 4.16 -14.18 14.79
N VAL A 102 2.95 -13.87 15.24
CA VAL A 102 2.25 -12.62 14.95
C VAL A 102 2.18 -11.78 16.22
N PHE A 103 2.52 -10.51 16.09
CA PHE A 103 2.50 -9.50 17.15
C PHE A 103 1.47 -8.42 16.78
N PRO A 104 0.19 -8.60 17.17
CA PRO A 104 -0.84 -7.62 16.89
C PRO A 104 -0.53 -6.28 17.58
N GLU A 105 -0.98 -5.17 17.00
CA GLU A 105 -1.04 -3.91 17.72
C GLU A 105 -2.11 -4.03 18.81
N GLU A 106 -1.75 -3.75 20.07
CA GLU A 106 -2.72 -3.70 21.17
C GLU A 106 -3.70 -2.55 20.93
N THR A 107 -4.75 -2.81 20.17
CA THR A 107 -5.94 -1.95 20.13
C THR A 107 -6.86 -2.41 21.25
N GLU A 108 -7.02 -1.59 22.27
CA GLU A 108 -8.08 -1.74 23.26
C GLU A 108 -9.44 -1.73 22.54
N ILE A 109 -9.98 -2.91 22.28
CA ILE A 109 -11.37 -3.07 21.85
C ILE A 109 -12.23 -2.97 23.11
N VAL A 110 -12.66 -1.76 23.47
CA VAL A 110 -13.81 -1.61 24.38
C VAL A 110 -15.04 -1.97 23.58
N ALA A 111 -15.49 -3.21 23.77
CA ALA A 111 -16.78 -3.70 23.32
C ALA A 111 -17.91 -2.78 23.78
N LYS A 112 -18.75 -2.36 22.84
CA LYS A 112 -20.15 -2.06 23.11
C LYS A 112 -21.01 -2.65 22.00
N GLU A 113 -21.51 -3.85 22.26
CA GLU A 113 -22.73 -4.35 21.61
C GLU A 113 -23.91 -3.46 22.03
N SER A 114 -24.78 -3.14 21.07
CA SER A 114 -26.24 -3.37 21.10
C SER A 114 -26.86 -2.66 19.88
N GLY A 115 -27.56 -3.43 19.05
CA GLY A 115 -28.01 -3.04 17.71
C GLY A 115 -29.27 -2.17 17.63
N ASP A 116 -29.68 -1.86 16.40
CA ASP A 116 -31.02 -2.17 15.89
C ASP A 116 -31.11 -1.98 14.35
N LEU A 117 -32.20 -2.50 13.79
CA LEU A 117 -32.55 -2.83 12.39
C LEU A 117 -32.43 -1.72 11.30
N ALA A 118 -32.34 -2.20 10.05
CA ALA A 118 -32.19 -1.48 8.77
C ALA A 118 -33.44 -0.70 8.28
N GLU A 119 -33.23 0.31 7.42
CA GLU A 119 -34.17 0.73 6.35
C GLU A 119 -33.42 1.28 5.10
N PRO A 120 -33.99 1.14 3.87
CA PRO A 120 -33.30 1.39 2.60
C PRO A 120 -33.55 2.80 2.05
N VAL A 121 -32.58 3.39 1.33
CA VAL A 121 -32.73 4.73 0.72
C VAL A 121 -32.63 4.69 -0.81
N ALA A 122 -33.81 4.86 -1.41
CA ALA A 122 -34.23 5.71 -2.53
C ALA A 122 -33.42 5.80 -3.87
N THR A 123 -34.14 5.48 -4.95
CA THR A 123 -33.93 5.78 -6.37
C THR A 123 -33.90 7.29 -6.71
N ALA A 124 -33.01 7.72 -7.63
CA ALA A 124 -32.87 9.11 -8.10
C ALA A 124 -33.21 9.31 -9.61
N SER A 125 -33.80 10.48 -9.93
CA SER A 125 -34.18 11.01 -11.27
C SER A 125 -32.98 11.45 -12.15
N PRO A 126 -33.16 11.63 -13.48
CA PRO A 126 -32.04 11.89 -14.41
C PRO A 126 -31.56 13.35 -14.36
N VAL A 127 -30.29 13.54 -14.02
CA VAL A 127 -29.55 14.81 -14.07
C VAL A 127 -28.87 14.92 -15.44
N ALA A 128 -28.88 16.11 -16.05
CA ALA A 128 -28.24 16.41 -17.34
C ALA A 128 -26.82 15.80 -17.45
N GLY A 129 -26.55 15.12 -18.57
CA GLY A 129 -25.31 14.38 -18.76
C GLY A 129 -24.08 15.30 -18.80
N THR A 130 -22.99 14.85 -18.19
CA THR A 130 -21.69 15.54 -18.24
C THR A 130 -20.69 14.65 -18.98
N THR A 131 -19.86 15.22 -19.85
CA THR A 131 -18.75 14.50 -20.50
C THR A 131 -17.42 14.96 -19.93
N VAL A 132 -16.46 14.03 -19.83
CA VAL A 132 -15.10 14.30 -19.36
C VAL A 132 -14.12 14.02 -20.50
N ARG A 133 -13.14 14.90 -20.71
CA ARG A 133 -12.20 14.83 -21.83
C ARG A 133 -10.77 15.13 -21.40
N CYS A 134 -9.81 14.58 -22.13
CA CYS A 134 -8.40 14.91 -22.02
C CYS A 134 -8.17 16.36 -22.45
N ALA A 135 -7.52 17.17 -21.62
CA ALA A 135 -7.21 18.56 -21.94
C ALA A 135 -6.29 18.70 -23.18
N SER A 136 -5.45 17.70 -23.43
CA SER A 136 -4.45 17.74 -24.50
C SER A 136 -5.00 17.35 -25.87
N CYS A 137 -5.83 16.30 -25.95
CA CYS A 137 -6.31 15.75 -27.23
C CYS A 137 -7.83 15.79 -27.43
N GLY A 138 -8.61 16.15 -26.39
CA GLY A 138 -10.07 16.19 -26.44
C GLY A 138 -10.77 14.83 -26.44
N SER A 139 -10.01 13.73 -26.37
CA SER A 139 -10.56 12.37 -26.27
C SER A 139 -11.36 12.17 -24.98
N THR A 140 -12.42 11.37 -25.05
CA THR A 140 -13.17 10.89 -23.87
C THR A 140 -12.57 9.63 -23.26
N ASP A 141 -11.51 9.08 -23.88
CA ASP A 141 -10.82 7.89 -23.40
C ASP A 141 -9.81 8.28 -22.31
N VAL A 142 -10.38 8.58 -21.15
CA VAL A 142 -9.68 9.11 -19.98
C VAL A 142 -10.02 8.30 -18.74
N MET A 143 -9.01 8.11 -17.90
CA MET A 143 -9.07 7.30 -16.69
C MET A 143 -8.64 8.13 -15.49
N ARG A 144 -9.08 7.71 -14.31
CA ARG A 144 -8.56 8.19 -13.03
C ARG A 144 -8.03 7.02 -12.24
N ASP A 145 -7.00 7.32 -11.47
CA ASP A 145 -6.52 6.37 -10.48
C ASP A 145 -7.55 6.22 -9.38
N ALA A 146 -7.73 5.00 -8.95
CA ALA A 146 -8.65 4.66 -7.89
C ALA A 146 -8.16 3.42 -7.17
N TRP A 147 -8.67 3.22 -5.96
CA TRP A 147 -8.53 1.94 -5.28
C TRP A 147 -9.91 1.31 -5.13
N ALA A 148 -9.93 -0.01 -5.23
CA ALA A 148 -11.09 -0.83 -4.91
C ALA A 148 -10.77 -1.67 -3.68
N CYS A 149 -11.77 -1.87 -2.82
CA CYS A 149 -11.69 -2.80 -1.71
C CYS A 149 -12.53 -4.04 -2.03
N TRP A 150 -12.11 -5.18 -1.49
CA TRP A 150 -12.93 -6.39 -1.53
C TRP A 150 -14.08 -6.24 -0.52
N ASP A 151 -15.32 -6.39 -0.99
CA ASP A 151 -16.50 -6.42 -0.15
C ASP A 151 -16.94 -7.87 0.03
N ASP A 152 -16.83 -8.41 1.25
CA ASP A 152 -17.19 -9.80 1.55
C ASP A 152 -18.69 -10.09 1.41
N HIS A 153 -19.55 -9.07 1.49
CA HIS A 153 -20.98 -9.24 1.30
C HIS A 153 -21.35 -9.23 -0.18
N ALA A 154 -20.71 -8.36 -0.98
CA ALA A 154 -20.88 -8.33 -2.43
C ALA A 154 -20.09 -9.45 -3.14
N GLN A 155 -19.08 -10.02 -2.46
CA GLN A 155 -18.08 -10.92 -3.04
C GLN A 155 -17.48 -10.34 -4.33
N ASP A 156 -17.19 -9.04 -4.30
CA ASP A 156 -16.69 -8.30 -5.44
C ASP A 156 -15.76 -7.18 -5.01
N TRP A 157 -14.95 -6.70 -5.96
CA TRP A 157 -14.13 -5.51 -5.80
C TRP A 157 -15.00 -4.28 -5.99
N VAL A 158 -15.23 -3.52 -4.92
CA VAL A 158 -16.01 -2.30 -4.93
C VAL A 158 -15.08 -1.08 -4.91
N LEU A 159 -15.42 -0.07 -5.70
CA LEU A 159 -14.64 1.17 -5.77
C LEU A 159 -14.65 1.89 -4.42
N GLY A 160 -13.49 2.03 -3.79
CA GLY A 160 -13.34 2.68 -2.48
C GLY A 160 -13.22 4.19 -2.61
N SER A 161 -12.30 4.66 -3.44
CA SER A 161 -12.16 6.09 -3.76
C SER A 161 -11.45 6.30 -5.09
N VAL A 162 -11.71 7.45 -5.70
CA VAL A 162 -11.09 7.92 -6.95
C VAL A 162 -10.22 9.15 -6.64
N PHE A 163 -9.01 9.17 -7.16
CA PHE A 163 -8.04 10.24 -6.98
C PHE A 163 -8.05 11.23 -8.16
N ASP A 164 -7.27 12.31 -8.04
CA ASP A 164 -7.17 13.37 -9.03
C ASP A 164 -6.17 13.08 -10.16
N ALA A 165 -5.25 12.13 -9.94
CA ALA A 165 -4.39 11.61 -10.99
C ALA A 165 -5.21 11.05 -12.15
N ALA A 166 -4.87 11.47 -13.37
CA ALA A 166 -5.62 11.13 -14.57
C ALA A 166 -4.70 10.80 -15.73
N PHE A 167 -5.13 9.82 -16.53
CA PHE A 167 -4.40 9.30 -17.67
C PHE A 167 -5.31 9.32 -18.90
N CYS A 168 -4.73 9.51 -20.09
CA CYS A 168 -5.45 9.40 -21.34
C CYS A 168 -4.88 8.26 -22.16
N GLU A 169 -5.69 7.24 -22.43
CA GLU A 169 -5.31 6.09 -23.26
C GLU A 169 -4.99 6.52 -24.70
N ALA A 170 -5.73 7.48 -25.25
CA ALA A 170 -5.45 7.98 -26.60
C ALA A 170 -4.10 8.72 -26.72
N CYS A 171 -3.58 9.27 -25.62
CA CYS A 171 -2.27 9.93 -25.58
C CYS A 171 -1.17 9.05 -25.00
N GLU A 172 -1.53 7.92 -24.38
CA GLU A 172 -0.67 7.08 -23.54
C GLU A 172 0.15 7.91 -22.52
N ASN A 173 -0.45 8.94 -21.92
CA ASN A 173 0.24 9.85 -21.01
C ASN A 173 -0.70 10.44 -19.95
N ASP A 174 -0.11 10.88 -18.83
CA ASP A 174 -0.77 11.67 -17.80
C ASP A 174 -1.44 12.92 -18.39
N THR A 175 -2.62 13.26 -17.89
CA THR A 175 -3.43 14.37 -18.39
C THR A 175 -4.17 15.12 -17.30
N THR A 176 -4.71 16.28 -17.65
CA THR A 176 -5.73 16.97 -16.87
C THR A 176 -7.09 16.75 -17.53
N LEU A 177 -8.14 16.60 -16.71
CA LEU A 177 -9.49 16.35 -17.19
C LEU A 177 -10.28 17.65 -17.31
N VAL A 178 -10.91 17.86 -18.46
CA VAL A 178 -11.86 18.94 -18.72
C VAL A 178 -13.26 18.35 -18.67
N VAL A 179 -14.15 19.00 -17.93
CA VAL A 179 -15.53 18.57 -17.72
C VAL A 179 -16.45 19.53 -18.48
N GLU A 180 -17.28 18.99 -19.38
CA GLU A 180 -18.22 19.75 -20.19
C GLU A 180 -19.66 19.27 -19.93
N ILE A 181 -20.57 20.21 -19.73
CA ILE A 181 -21.99 19.91 -19.56
C ILE A 181 -22.60 19.64 -20.93
N LEU A 182 -23.26 18.49 -21.10
CA LEU A 182 -24.02 18.22 -22.31
C LEU A 182 -25.37 18.93 -22.17
N GLU A 183 -25.58 19.99 -22.94
CA GLU A 183 -26.89 20.63 -23.04
C GLU A 183 -27.88 19.60 -23.58
N THR A 184 -28.84 19.21 -22.73
CA THR A 184 -29.94 18.33 -23.13
C THR A 184 -30.85 19.14 -24.03
N MET A 185 -30.77 18.92 -25.34
CA MET A 185 -31.81 19.38 -26.26
C MET A 185 -33.08 18.60 -25.94
N GLU A 186 -34.02 19.31 -25.32
CA GLU A 186 -35.37 18.85 -24.99
C GLU A 186 -36.09 18.43 -26.28
N MET A 187 -36.18 17.12 -26.53
CA MET A 187 -37.11 16.59 -27.53
C MET A 187 -38.49 16.50 -26.90
N ALA A 188 -39.24 17.60 -27.02
CA ALA A 188 -40.67 17.64 -26.77
C ALA A 188 -41.41 16.69 -27.72
N ALA A 189 -42.26 15.84 -27.15
CA ALA A 189 -43.36 15.17 -27.86
C ALA A 189 -44.59 15.13 -26.95
#